data_AF-A0A078JCH4-F1
#
_entry.id   AF-A0A078JCH4-F1
#
_cell.length_a   1.000
_cell.length_b   1.000
_cell.length_c   1.000
_cell.angle_alpha   90.00
_cell.angle_beta   90.00
_cell.angle_gamma   90.00
#
_symmetry.space_group_name_H-M   'P 1'
#
loop_
_entity.id
_entity.type
_entity.pdbx_description
1 polymer ?
#
loop_
_entity_poly.entity_id
_entity_poly.type
_entity_poly.pdbx_seq_one_letter_code
_entity_poly.pdbx_strand_id
1 'polypeptide(L)'
;MKSNKNTNLILFHHHNTASAVATVNHHRLLLLFIFILSFFTLVFSFFLFSSSLHSTTPTSNSLSSSSSSPSSLSPPILAALLHYTSSTPPNTSMSLSELSTISTVINSKAPTCNLLVFGLSHESLLWRSVNLKGRTVFVDENPYAVSRFEQSNPGAEAYDVVFPTKVPQAGKLLRYYKTRSECRPVQNLLFSDCKLAINDLPNFVYEIDWDVILIDGPSGYAGDSPGRMAPIFTSAVLAKSKDSGKKTKTTDVFVREFGRKLERVYSDEFLCEENLIEVFGEIGHFVLAGEKGGKQGNGFCRNSTKLSEPFTPVSGGDED
;
A
#
# COMPACT_ATOMS: atom_id res chain seq x y z
N MET A 1 68.66 42.09 -17.47
CA MET A 1 68.76 41.13 -16.34
C MET A 1 68.07 39.84 -16.77
N LYS A 2 68.82 38.73 -16.74
CA LYS A 2 68.50 37.46 -17.40
C LYS A 2 67.78 36.51 -16.42
N SER A 3 66.73 35.86 -16.92
CA SER A 3 66.12 34.65 -16.36
C SER A 3 67.12 33.50 -16.37
N ASN A 4 67.25 32.76 -15.26
CA ASN A 4 67.87 31.45 -15.29
C ASN A 4 67.22 30.48 -14.31
N LYS A 5 66.73 29.36 -14.87
CA LYS A 5 66.27 28.16 -14.18
C LYS A 5 67.51 27.43 -13.66
N ASN A 6 67.62 27.21 -12.36
CA ASN A 6 68.56 26.24 -11.81
C ASN A 6 67.77 25.02 -11.33
N THR A 7 67.78 24.00 -12.16
CA THR A 7 67.43 22.61 -11.83
C THR A 7 68.55 22.02 -10.97
N ASN A 8 68.26 21.68 -9.71
CA ASN A 8 69.16 20.88 -8.89
C ASN A 8 69.05 19.41 -9.31
N LEU A 9 70.14 18.90 -9.87
CA LEU A 9 70.36 17.49 -10.18
C LEU A 9 70.85 16.80 -8.90
N ILE A 10 70.04 15.92 -8.30
CA ILE A 10 70.50 15.03 -7.24
C ILE A 10 70.71 13.65 -7.86
N LEU A 11 71.97 13.30 -8.03
CA LEU A 11 72.47 12.01 -8.47
C LEU A 11 72.42 11.03 -7.29
N PHE A 12 71.55 10.03 -7.33
CA PHE A 12 71.60 8.92 -6.37
C PHE A 12 72.33 7.73 -6.99
N HIS A 13 73.48 7.40 -6.39
CA HIS A 13 74.26 6.20 -6.69
C HIS A 13 73.43 4.93 -6.42
N HIS A 14 73.41 4.02 -7.38
CA HIS A 14 72.83 2.69 -7.27
C HIS A 14 73.66 1.86 -6.30
N HIS A 15 73.13 1.58 -5.11
CA HIS A 15 73.68 0.58 -4.21
C HIS A 15 72.93 -0.73 -4.47
N ASN A 16 73.59 -1.68 -5.13
CA ASN A 16 73.07 -3.03 -5.33
C ASN A 16 72.87 -3.72 -3.98
N THR A 17 71.61 -3.83 -3.54
CA THR A 17 71.20 -4.81 -2.54
C THR A 17 70.46 -5.93 -3.26
N ALA A 18 71.12 -7.08 -3.35
CA ALA A 18 70.52 -8.31 -3.83
C ALA A 18 69.33 -8.66 -2.94
N SER A 19 68.11 -8.51 -3.46
CA SER A 19 66.90 -9.07 -2.87
C SER A 19 66.42 -10.18 -3.78
N ALA A 20 66.46 -11.41 -3.23
CA ALA A 20 66.03 -12.62 -3.89
C ALA A 20 64.61 -12.46 -4.43
N VAL A 21 64.47 -12.60 -5.76
CA VAL A 21 63.17 -12.70 -6.43
C VAL A 21 62.55 -14.02 -6.00
N ALA A 22 61.60 -13.97 -5.06
CA ALA A 22 60.70 -15.08 -4.81
C ALA A 22 59.80 -15.22 -6.04
N THR A 23 60.18 -16.09 -6.97
CA THR A 23 59.31 -16.54 -8.06
C THR A 23 58.16 -17.32 -7.43
N VAL A 24 57.08 -16.61 -7.07
CA VAL A 24 55.82 -17.22 -6.68
C VAL A 24 55.37 -18.06 -7.87
N ASN A 25 55.29 -19.37 -7.65
CA ASN A 25 55.06 -20.35 -8.70
C ASN A 25 53.62 -20.19 -9.22
N HIS A 26 53.44 -19.35 -10.25
CA HIS A 26 52.17 -18.92 -10.80
C HIS A 26 51.26 -20.11 -11.15
N HIS A 27 51.86 -21.24 -11.52
CA HIS A 27 51.18 -22.50 -11.80
C HIS A 27 50.49 -23.10 -10.56
N ARG A 28 51.08 -23.01 -9.36
CA ARG A 28 50.44 -23.51 -8.12
C ARG A 28 49.27 -22.65 -7.67
N LEU A 29 49.37 -21.32 -7.86
CA LEU A 29 48.28 -20.39 -7.59
C LEU A 29 47.12 -20.57 -8.59
N LEU A 30 47.43 -20.79 -9.87
CA LEU A 30 46.43 -21.13 -10.89
C LEU A 30 45.71 -22.45 -10.57
N LEU A 31 46.45 -23.49 -10.16
CA LEU A 31 45.85 -24.78 -9.78
C LEU A 31 44.96 -24.66 -8.54
N LEU A 32 45.36 -23.89 -7.54
CA LEU A 32 44.52 -23.59 -6.36
C LEU A 32 43.25 -22.82 -6.76
N PHE A 33 43.36 -21.83 -7.65
CA PHE A 33 42.21 -21.07 -8.14
C PHE A 33 41.21 -21.96 -8.89
N ILE A 34 41.70 -22.83 -9.79
CA ILE A 34 40.87 -23.79 -10.52
C ILE A 34 40.19 -24.77 -9.55
N PHE A 35 40.92 -25.25 -8.54
CA PHE A 35 40.36 -26.14 -7.52
C PHE A 35 39.22 -25.47 -6.74
N ILE A 36 39.41 -24.23 -6.28
CA ILE A 36 38.39 -23.46 -5.56
C ILE A 36 37.15 -23.22 -6.44
N LEU A 37 37.34 -22.88 -7.72
CA LEU A 37 36.24 -22.67 -8.65
C LEU A 37 35.46 -23.98 -8.91
N SER A 38 36.16 -25.11 -9.02
CA SER A 38 35.52 -26.43 -9.16
C SER A 38 34.73 -26.84 -7.92
N PHE A 39 35.23 -26.51 -6.72
CA PHE A 39 34.55 -26.80 -5.47
C PHE A 39 33.26 -25.97 -5.33
N PHE A 40 33.31 -24.67 -5.63
CA PHE A 40 32.13 -23.80 -5.57
C PHE A 40 31.05 -24.21 -6.59
N THR A 41 31.44 -24.60 -7.81
CA THR A 41 30.49 -25.07 -8.82
C THR A 41 29.84 -26.42 -8.45
N LEU A 42 30.58 -27.32 -7.81
CA LEU A 42 30.04 -28.59 -7.30
C LEU A 42 29.06 -28.35 -6.14
N VAL A 43 29.41 -27.48 -5.18
CA VAL A 43 28.52 -27.10 -4.08
C VAL A 43 27.24 -26.44 -4.61
N PHE A 44 27.35 -25.50 -5.55
CA PHE A 44 26.20 -24.86 -6.18
C PHE A 44 25.29 -25.86 -6.91
N SER A 45 25.88 -26.82 -7.64
CA SER A 45 25.13 -27.89 -8.31
C SER A 45 24.42 -28.82 -7.32
N PHE A 46 25.06 -29.13 -6.19
CA PHE A 46 24.45 -29.92 -5.12
C PHE A 46 23.28 -29.20 -4.43
N PHE A 47 23.37 -27.89 -4.23
CA PHE A 47 22.27 -27.07 -3.72
C PHE A 47 21.08 -27.06 -4.68
N LEU A 48 21.31 -26.84 -5.99
CA LEU A 48 20.25 -26.89 -6.99
C LEU A 48 19.57 -28.27 -7.07
N PHE A 49 20.34 -29.35 -6.95
CA PHE A 49 19.78 -30.71 -6.97
C PHE A 49 18.98 -31.01 -5.70
N SER A 50 19.46 -30.57 -4.54
CA SER A 50 18.77 -30.72 -3.26
C SER A 50 17.45 -29.93 -3.19
N SER A 51 17.37 -28.78 -3.86
CA SER A 51 16.12 -28.02 -4.04
C SER A 51 15.14 -28.71 -5.00
N SER A 52 15.61 -29.55 -5.93
CA SER A 52 14.77 -30.30 -6.87
C SER A 52 14.20 -31.61 -6.30
N LEU A 53 14.74 -32.11 -5.17
CA LEU A 53 14.30 -33.36 -4.53
C LEU A 53 13.19 -33.18 -3.48
N HIS A 54 12.82 -31.95 -3.13
CA HIS A 54 11.59 -31.67 -2.38
C HIS A 54 10.42 -31.38 -3.34
N SER A 55 10.16 -32.32 -4.26
CA SER A 55 8.83 -32.43 -4.87
C SER A 55 8.00 -33.30 -3.94
N THR A 56 7.10 -32.66 -3.20
CA THR A 56 6.06 -33.30 -2.41
C THR A 56 5.27 -34.28 -3.28
N THR A 57 5.17 -35.51 -2.82
CA THR A 57 4.28 -36.54 -3.35
C THR A 57 2.83 -36.04 -3.32
N PRO A 58 2.05 -36.13 -4.41
CA PRO A 58 0.61 -35.96 -4.31
C PRO A 58 0.04 -37.26 -3.75
N THR A 59 -0.32 -37.26 -2.46
CA THR A 59 -1.24 -38.26 -1.92
C THR A 59 -2.60 -38.04 -2.57
N SER A 60 -2.96 -38.98 -3.45
CA SER A 60 -4.29 -39.10 -4.04
C SER A 60 -5.32 -39.49 -2.98
N ASN A 61 -5.80 -38.50 -2.22
CA ASN A 61 -7.05 -38.62 -1.48
C ASN A 61 -8.20 -38.34 -2.45
N SER A 62 -8.84 -39.40 -2.92
CA SER A 62 -10.16 -39.34 -3.54
C SER A 62 -11.19 -38.90 -2.49
N LEU A 63 -11.40 -37.59 -2.35
CA LEU A 63 -12.60 -37.07 -1.71
C LEU A 63 -13.69 -36.89 -2.75
N SER A 64 -14.75 -37.65 -2.52
CA SER A 64 -16.08 -37.54 -3.10
C SER A 64 -16.45 -36.09 -3.40
N SER A 65 -16.72 -35.82 -4.67
CA SER A 65 -17.32 -34.59 -5.15
C SER A 65 -18.73 -34.43 -4.55
N SER A 66 -18.80 -33.86 -3.35
CA SER A 66 -19.99 -33.16 -2.93
C SER A 66 -19.96 -31.80 -3.63
N SER A 67 -21.00 -31.53 -4.43
CA SER A 67 -21.24 -30.25 -5.07
C SER A 67 -21.19 -29.13 -4.02
N SER A 68 -20.07 -28.43 -3.92
CA SER A 68 -19.92 -27.30 -3.01
C SER A 68 -20.69 -26.11 -3.57
N SER A 69 -21.90 -25.92 -3.04
CA SER A 69 -22.60 -24.64 -3.06
C SER A 69 -21.62 -23.51 -2.64
N PRO A 70 -21.69 -22.32 -3.25
CA PRO A 70 -20.61 -21.34 -3.19
C PRO A 70 -20.45 -20.83 -1.74
N SER A 71 -19.42 -21.29 -1.04
CA SER A 71 -19.25 -21.16 0.41
C SER A 71 -18.91 -19.72 0.86
N SER A 72 -19.91 -18.88 1.07
CA SER A 72 -19.76 -17.71 1.96
C SER A 72 -19.44 -18.22 3.37
N LEU A 73 -18.80 -17.40 4.20
CA LEU A 73 -18.64 -17.73 5.62
C LEU A 73 -20.00 -18.06 6.23
N SER A 74 -20.06 -19.12 7.04
CA SER A 74 -21.31 -19.46 7.71
C SER A 74 -21.66 -18.34 8.72
N PRO A 75 -22.95 -18.01 8.90
CA PRO A 75 -23.36 -16.95 9.82
C PRO A 75 -22.80 -17.09 11.25
N PRO A 76 -22.72 -18.29 11.86
CA PRO A 76 -22.11 -18.45 13.18
C PRO A 76 -20.61 -18.11 13.21
N ILE A 77 -19.86 -18.45 12.15
CA ILE A 77 -18.42 -18.12 12.06
C ILE A 77 -18.27 -16.61 11.91
N LEU A 78 -19.05 -15.97 11.03
CA LEU A 78 -19.01 -14.52 10.87
C LEU A 78 -19.35 -13.79 12.19
N ALA A 79 -20.40 -14.21 12.88
CA ALA A 79 -20.78 -13.63 14.16
C ALA A 79 -19.68 -13.78 15.22
N ALA A 80 -19.01 -14.94 15.28
CA ALA A 80 -17.90 -15.15 16.20
C ALA A 80 -16.69 -14.25 15.86
N LEU A 81 -16.33 -14.14 14.57
CA LEU A 81 -15.24 -13.26 14.14
C LEU A 81 -15.53 -11.80 14.50
N LEU A 82 -16.73 -11.32 14.20
CA LEU A 82 -17.15 -9.96 14.54
C LEU A 82 -17.15 -9.71 16.06
N HIS A 83 -17.65 -10.67 16.85
CA HIS A 83 -17.66 -10.59 18.30
C HIS A 83 -16.24 -10.47 18.88
N TYR A 84 -15.33 -11.37 18.49
CA TYR A 84 -13.98 -11.38 19.04
C TYR A 84 -13.13 -10.20 18.53
N THR A 85 -13.30 -9.77 17.28
CA THR A 85 -12.60 -8.58 16.77
C THR A 85 -13.04 -7.31 17.52
N SER A 86 -14.35 -7.14 17.77
CA SER A 86 -14.88 -5.97 18.50
C SER A 86 -14.64 -6.01 20.01
N SER A 87 -14.34 -7.17 20.59
CA SER A 87 -14.19 -7.34 22.06
C SER A 87 -12.73 -7.31 22.54
N THR A 88 -11.75 -7.24 21.63
CA THR A 88 -10.33 -7.28 21.99
C THR A 88 -9.81 -5.88 22.34
N PRO A 89 -9.15 -5.67 23.50
CA PRO A 89 -8.40 -4.43 23.77
C PRO A 89 -7.26 -4.25 22.76
N PRO A 90 -6.89 -3.03 22.34
CA PRO A 90 -7.20 -1.72 22.95
C PRO A 90 -8.46 -1.02 22.42
N ASN A 91 -8.84 0.08 23.08
CA ASN A 91 -10.01 0.94 22.80
C ASN A 91 -10.03 1.61 21.41
N THR A 92 -9.12 1.24 20.51
CA THR A 92 -9.00 1.77 19.13
C THR A 92 -9.62 0.82 18.09
N SER A 93 -10.20 -0.31 18.52
CA SER A 93 -10.89 -1.28 17.66
C SER A 93 -12.27 -0.74 17.23
N MET A 94 -12.69 -1.08 16.01
CA MET A 94 -14.05 -0.76 15.55
C MET A 94 -15.11 -1.47 16.41
N SER A 95 -16.24 -0.78 16.62
CA SER A 95 -17.41 -1.34 17.27
C SER A 95 -18.03 -2.48 16.44
N LEU A 96 -18.77 -3.37 17.13
CA LEU A 96 -19.48 -4.47 16.48
C LEU A 96 -20.39 -4.00 15.33
N SER A 97 -21.06 -2.85 15.49
CA SER A 97 -21.89 -2.24 14.46
C SER A 97 -21.10 -1.84 13.23
N GLU A 98 -19.96 -1.16 13.40
CA GLU A 98 -19.11 -0.71 12.29
C GLU A 98 -18.57 -1.91 11.51
N LEU A 99 -18.06 -2.92 12.23
CA LEU A 99 -17.58 -4.16 11.63
C LEU A 99 -18.67 -4.90 10.85
N SER A 100 -19.89 -4.94 11.39
CA SER A 100 -21.03 -5.62 10.78
C SER A 100 -21.47 -4.93 9.49
N THR A 101 -21.51 -3.60 9.46
CA THR A 101 -21.86 -2.81 8.28
C THR A 101 -20.87 -3.10 7.14
N ILE A 102 -19.56 -2.94 7.40
CA ILE A 102 -18.52 -3.15 6.39
C ILE A 102 -18.57 -4.60 5.87
N SER A 103 -18.68 -5.57 6.79
CA SER A 103 -18.76 -6.99 6.43
C SER A 103 -19.99 -7.33 5.60
N THR A 104 -21.12 -6.67 5.86
CA THR A 104 -22.35 -6.85 5.07
C THR A 104 -22.15 -6.36 3.64
N VAL A 105 -21.53 -5.18 3.48
CA VAL A 105 -21.25 -4.62 2.15
C VAL A 105 -20.25 -5.50 1.38
N ILE A 106 -19.17 -5.96 2.00
CA ILE A 106 -18.21 -6.89 1.37
C ILE A 106 -18.91 -8.18 0.91
N ASN A 107 -19.71 -8.80 1.78
CA ASN A 107 -20.43 -10.04 1.44
C ASN A 107 -21.52 -9.86 0.38
N SER A 108 -22.04 -8.64 0.22
CA SER A 108 -23.04 -8.32 -0.81
C SER A 108 -22.46 -8.28 -2.23
N LYS A 109 -21.13 -8.21 -2.38
CA LYS A 109 -20.48 -8.15 -3.69
C LYS A 109 -20.40 -9.55 -4.31
N ALA A 110 -21.09 -9.74 -5.44
CA ALA A 110 -21.10 -10.99 -6.19
C ALA A 110 -20.36 -10.88 -7.53
N PRO A 111 -19.71 -11.96 -8.02
CA PRO A 111 -19.40 -13.22 -7.35
C PRO A 111 -18.17 -13.16 -6.42
N THR A 112 -17.36 -12.10 -6.53
CA THR A 112 -16.12 -11.85 -5.78
C THR A 112 -16.04 -10.36 -5.46
N CYS A 113 -15.34 -10.00 -4.38
CA CYS A 113 -15.05 -8.61 -4.04
C CYS A 113 -13.55 -8.31 -4.19
N ASN A 114 -13.22 -7.30 -4.99
CA ASN A 114 -11.92 -6.65 -4.91
C ASN A 114 -11.96 -5.62 -3.77
N LEU A 115 -11.29 -5.92 -2.67
CA LEU A 115 -11.19 -5.09 -1.48
C LEU A 115 -9.78 -4.49 -1.36
N LEU A 116 -9.69 -3.16 -1.38
CA LEU A 116 -8.47 -2.43 -1.07
C LEU A 116 -8.58 -1.85 0.34
N VAL A 117 -7.58 -2.07 1.18
CA VAL A 117 -7.52 -1.50 2.53
C VAL A 117 -6.26 -0.66 2.65
N PHE A 118 -6.42 0.64 2.86
CA PHE A 118 -5.31 1.50 3.28
C PHE A 118 -5.18 1.40 4.78
N GLY A 119 -4.08 0.89 5.31
CA GLY A 119 -3.79 0.67 6.73
C GLY A 119 -3.86 -0.79 7.14
N LEU A 120 -2.86 -1.24 7.88
CA LEU A 120 -2.86 -2.49 8.64
C LEU A 120 -3.28 -2.21 10.07
N SER A 121 -4.44 -2.75 10.42
CA SER A 121 -5.04 -2.65 11.74
C SER A 121 -5.29 -4.02 12.37
N HIS A 122 -5.83 -4.02 13.58
CA HIS A 122 -6.26 -5.22 14.27
C HIS A 122 -7.34 -5.99 13.47
N GLU A 123 -8.15 -5.28 12.70
CA GLU A 123 -9.23 -5.81 11.87
C GLU A 123 -8.75 -6.46 10.56
N SER A 124 -7.46 -6.34 10.19
CA SER A 124 -6.95 -6.80 8.89
C SER A 124 -7.27 -8.27 8.59
N LEU A 125 -7.16 -9.14 9.60
CA LEU A 125 -7.50 -10.56 9.45
C LEU A 125 -9.00 -10.81 9.32
N LEU A 126 -9.83 -9.98 9.96
CA LEU A 126 -11.28 -10.02 9.74
C LEU A 126 -11.58 -9.68 8.29
N TRP A 127 -11.04 -8.58 7.75
CA TRP A 127 -11.27 -8.16 6.36
C TRP A 127 -10.90 -9.23 5.33
N ARG A 128 -9.74 -9.86 5.52
CA ARG A 128 -9.34 -10.98 4.67
C ARG A 128 -10.28 -12.18 4.81
N SER A 129 -10.74 -12.48 6.03
CA SER A 129 -11.63 -13.62 6.29
C SER A 129 -13.00 -13.38 5.67
N VAL A 130 -13.61 -12.22 5.89
CA VAL A 130 -14.94 -11.88 5.33
C VAL A 130 -14.93 -11.86 3.81
N ASN A 131 -13.79 -11.51 3.21
CA ASN A 131 -13.60 -11.52 1.77
C ASN A 131 -12.95 -12.82 1.23
N LEU A 132 -13.26 -13.97 1.81
CA LEU A 132 -12.60 -15.26 1.52
C LEU A 132 -12.53 -15.63 0.01
N LYS A 133 -13.53 -15.24 -0.78
CA LYS A 133 -13.60 -15.56 -2.22
C LYS A 133 -13.03 -14.46 -3.12
N GLY A 134 -12.82 -13.28 -2.56
CA GLY A 134 -12.35 -12.12 -3.28
C GLY A 134 -10.85 -11.93 -3.14
N ARG A 135 -10.38 -10.79 -3.62
CA ARG A 135 -9.02 -10.34 -3.46
C ARG A 135 -8.99 -9.24 -2.41
N THR A 136 -8.13 -9.37 -1.41
CA THR A 136 -7.93 -8.34 -0.39
C THR A 136 -6.49 -7.88 -0.43
N VAL A 137 -6.28 -6.60 -0.69
CA VAL A 137 -4.95 -5.98 -0.74
C VAL A 137 -4.84 -4.94 0.34
N PHE A 138 -3.81 -5.05 1.17
CA PHE A 138 -3.48 -4.08 2.21
C PHE A 138 -2.33 -3.19 1.75
N VAL A 139 -2.41 -1.91 2.11
CA VAL A 139 -1.37 -0.93 1.83
C VAL A 139 -1.10 -0.12 3.09
N ASP A 140 0.13 -0.10 3.60
CA ASP A 140 0.46 0.57 4.87
C ASP A 140 1.78 1.35 4.78
N GLU A 141 2.00 2.34 5.64
CA GLU A 141 3.25 3.10 5.66
C GLU A 141 4.42 2.39 6.34
N ASN A 142 4.14 1.37 7.15
CA ASN A 142 5.13 0.75 8.01
C ASN A 142 5.65 -0.56 7.39
N PRO A 143 6.85 -0.56 6.77
CA PRO A 143 7.40 -1.75 6.12
C PRO A 143 7.61 -2.91 7.09
N TYR A 144 7.85 -2.62 8.38
CA TYR A 144 7.97 -3.64 9.39
C TYR A 144 6.62 -4.30 9.72
N ALA A 145 5.54 -3.51 9.80
CA ALA A 145 4.19 -4.03 10.02
C ALA A 145 3.75 -4.90 8.83
N VAL A 146 4.01 -4.44 7.60
CA VAL A 146 3.75 -5.20 6.36
C VAL A 146 4.49 -6.53 6.37
N SER A 147 5.81 -6.50 6.54
CA SER A 147 6.63 -7.72 6.51
C SER A 147 6.20 -8.72 7.59
N ARG A 148 5.90 -8.25 8.81
CA ARG A 148 5.42 -9.10 9.89
C ARG A 148 4.04 -9.70 9.57
N PHE A 149 3.14 -8.90 8.98
CA PHE A 149 1.80 -9.36 8.62
C PHE A 149 1.87 -10.47 7.57
N GLU A 150 2.70 -10.31 6.54
CA GLU A 150 2.88 -11.34 5.50
C GLU A 150 3.51 -12.63 6.06
N GLN A 151 4.55 -12.50 6.90
CA GLN A 151 5.21 -13.64 7.54
C GLN A 151 4.24 -14.45 8.42
N SER A 152 3.35 -13.76 9.15
CA SER A 152 2.41 -14.40 10.06
C SER A 152 1.17 -14.96 9.34
N ASN A 153 0.88 -14.49 8.14
CA ASN A 153 -0.35 -14.79 7.42
C ASN A 153 -0.06 -15.17 5.95
N PRO A 154 0.43 -16.39 5.68
CA PRO A 154 0.80 -16.83 4.35
C PRO A 154 -0.25 -16.53 3.27
N GLY A 155 0.21 -16.00 2.14
CA GLY A 155 -0.63 -15.57 1.03
C GLY A 155 -1.41 -14.27 1.27
N ALA A 156 -1.10 -13.51 2.33
CA ALA A 156 -1.59 -12.13 2.47
C ALA A 156 -0.94 -11.28 1.38
N GLU A 157 -1.72 -10.36 0.81
CA GLU A 157 -1.20 -9.34 -0.08
C GLU A 157 -1.13 -8.03 0.71
N ALA A 158 0.06 -7.65 1.18
CA ALA A 158 0.29 -6.40 1.87
C ALA A 158 1.52 -5.70 1.29
N TYR A 159 1.44 -4.39 1.11
CA TYR A 159 2.50 -3.61 0.48
C TYR A 159 2.79 -2.35 1.30
N ASP A 160 4.06 -2.06 1.51
CA ASP A 160 4.46 -0.79 2.09
C ASP A 160 4.49 0.30 1.01
N VAL A 161 4.02 1.49 1.38
CA VAL A 161 4.04 2.68 0.49
C VAL A 161 4.41 3.93 1.25
N VAL A 162 4.92 4.92 0.52
CA VAL A 162 5.15 6.25 1.08
C VAL A 162 3.93 7.15 0.80
N PHE A 163 3.18 7.50 1.84
CA PHE A 163 2.10 8.48 1.69
C PHE A 163 2.67 9.89 1.48
N PRO A 164 2.27 10.61 0.40
CA PRO A 164 2.90 11.87 0.00
C PRO A 164 2.48 13.08 0.83
N THR A 165 1.48 12.94 1.71
CA THR A 165 0.85 14.05 2.45
C THR A 165 1.07 13.93 3.94
N LYS A 166 1.33 15.05 4.61
CA LYS A 166 1.37 15.13 6.08
C LYS A 166 0.20 15.94 6.65
N VAL A 167 -0.25 15.61 7.86
CA VAL A 167 -1.40 16.28 8.52
C VAL A 167 -1.27 17.81 8.58
N PRO A 168 -0.11 18.41 8.93
CA PRO A 168 0.04 19.88 8.94
C PRO A 168 -0.13 20.54 7.57
N GLN A 169 -0.02 19.77 6.49
CA GLN A 169 -0.10 20.29 5.12
C GLN A 169 -1.54 20.34 4.59
N ALA A 170 -2.50 19.72 5.28
CA ALA A 170 -3.88 19.53 4.82
C ALA A 170 -4.52 20.82 4.27
N GLY A 171 -4.49 21.92 5.03
CA GLY A 171 -5.07 23.19 4.56
C GLY A 171 -4.37 23.78 3.32
N LYS A 172 -3.05 23.59 3.20
CA LYS A 172 -2.27 24.04 2.03
C LYS A 172 -2.56 23.16 0.81
N LEU A 173 -2.72 21.85 1.01
CA LEU A 173 -3.03 20.89 -0.04
C LEU A 173 -4.44 21.09 -0.62
N LEU A 174 -5.42 21.44 0.21
CA LEU A 174 -6.76 21.82 -0.25
C LEU A 174 -6.74 23.07 -1.15
N ARG A 175 -5.92 24.07 -0.82
CA ARG A 175 -5.74 25.25 -1.69
C ARG A 175 -4.95 24.92 -2.94
N TYR A 176 -3.94 24.05 -2.82
CA TYR A 176 -3.11 23.59 -3.92
C TYR A 176 -3.98 22.95 -5.01
N TYR A 177 -4.76 21.90 -4.69
CA TYR A 177 -5.45 21.11 -5.72
C TYR A 177 -6.44 21.96 -6.53
N LYS A 178 -7.11 22.95 -5.91
CA LYS A 178 -8.05 23.87 -6.58
C LYS A 178 -7.44 24.65 -7.75
N THR A 179 -6.12 24.79 -7.79
CA THR A 179 -5.38 25.55 -8.80
C THR A 179 -4.60 24.67 -9.78
N ARG A 180 -4.75 23.34 -9.68
CA ARG A 180 -3.84 22.37 -10.29
C ARG A 180 -4.62 21.43 -11.18
N SER A 181 -4.45 21.58 -12.49
CA SER A 181 -5.18 20.79 -13.50
C SER A 181 -4.82 19.31 -13.48
N GLU A 182 -3.66 18.96 -12.92
CA GLU A 182 -3.25 17.57 -12.71
C GLU A 182 -4.06 16.87 -11.62
N CYS A 183 -4.61 17.60 -10.65
CA CYS A 183 -5.43 17.05 -9.57
C CYS A 183 -6.91 16.96 -9.97
N ARG A 184 -7.23 16.01 -10.86
CA ARG A 184 -8.58 15.86 -11.43
C ARG A 184 -9.24 14.51 -11.06
N PRO A 185 -10.58 14.42 -11.06
CA PRO A 185 -11.31 13.20 -10.69
C PRO A 185 -10.97 11.99 -11.56
N VAL A 186 -10.79 12.21 -12.87
CA VAL A 186 -10.41 11.16 -13.83
C VAL A 186 -8.99 11.41 -14.32
N GLN A 187 -8.05 10.59 -13.86
CA GLN A 187 -6.63 10.67 -14.19
C GLN A 187 -5.92 9.33 -14.05
N ASN A 188 -4.74 9.24 -14.66
CA ASN A 188 -3.81 8.15 -14.43
C ASN A 188 -2.99 8.47 -13.17
N LEU A 189 -3.23 7.74 -12.09
CA LEU A 189 -2.55 7.93 -10.80
C LEU A 189 -1.07 7.55 -10.85
N LEU A 190 -0.70 6.50 -11.60
CA LEU A 190 0.68 6.02 -11.73
C LEU A 190 1.63 7.10 -12.27
N PHE A 191 1.12 8.00 -13.13
CA PHE A 191 1.88 9.12 -13.71
C PHE A 191 1.36 10.49 -13.26
N SER A 192 0.67 10.55 -12.11
CA SER A 192 0.13 11.82 -11.62
C SER A 192 1.21 12.65 -10.92
N ASP A 193 1.29 13.93 -11.30
CA ASP A 193 2.07 14.95 -10.59
C ASP A 193 1.28 15.59 -9.42
N CYS A 194 0.03 15.16 -9.20
CA CYS A 194 -0.79 15.71 -8.12
C CYS A 194 -0.23 15.26 -6.76
N LYS A 195 0.12 16.22 -5.89
CA LYS A 195 0.65 15.96 -4.54
C LYS A 195 -0.28 15.18 -3.59
N LEU A 196 -1.56 15.04 -3.95
CA LEU A 196 -2.53 14.24 -3.21
C LEU A 196 -2.62 12.78 -3.72
N ALA A 197 -2.09 12.49 -4.90
CA ALA A 197 -2.12 11.17 -5.51
C ALA A 197 -1.03 10.28 -4.91
N ILE A 198 -1.38 9.07 -4.50
CA ILE A 198 -0.40 8.03 -4.21
C ILE A 198 -0.02 7.40 -5.56
N ASN A 199 1.18 7.71 -6.04
CA ASN A 199 1.71 7.22 -7.32
C ASN A 199 2.72 6.06 -7.17
N ASP A 200 3.00 5.64 -5.93
CA ASP A 200 3.92 4.55 -5.57
C ASP A 200 3.21 3.27 -5.10
N LEU A 201 1.91 3.09 -5.45
CA LEU A 201 1.24 1.81 -5.26
C LEU A 201 1.77 0.77 -6.27
N PRO A 202 1.74 -0.54 -5.94
CA PRO A 202 2.01 -1.59 -6.91
C PRO A 202 1.15 -1.40 -8.18
N ASN A 203 1.75 -1.52 -9.36
CA ASN A 203 1.11 -1.16 -10.64
C ASN A 203 -0.29 -1.77 -10.82
N PHE A 204 -0.48 -3.02 -10.41
CA PHE A 204 -1.77 -3.70 -10.54
C PHE A 204 -2.89 -3.01 -9.75
N VAL A 205 -2.59 -2.25 -8.69
CA VAL A 205 -3.60 -1.57 -7.86
C VAL A 205 -4.35 -0.52 -8.67
N TYR A 206 -3.69 0.12 -9.63
CA TYR A 206 -4.33 1.10 -10.53
C TYR A 206 -5.20 0.47 -11.60
N GLU A 207 -5.00 -0.82 -11.90
CA GLU A 207 -5.69 -1.56 -12.95
C GLU A 207 -6.93 -2.32 -12.41
N ILE A 208 -7.00 -2.53 -11.10
CA ILE A 208 -8.10 -3.26 -10.48
C ILE A 208 -9.35 -2.39 -10.38
N ASP A 209 -10.45 -2.98 -10.84
CA ASP A 209 -11.80 -2.53 -10.56
C ASP A 209 -12.18 -2.84 -9.10
N TRP A 210 -11.79 -1.97 -8.17
CA TRP A 210 -12.13 -2.09 -6.75
C TRP A 210 -13.65 -2.00 -6.51
N ASP A 211 -14.19 -2.96 -5.77
CA ASP A 211 -15.61 -3.00 -5.37
C ASP A 211 -15.81 -2.28 -4.04
N VAL A 212 -14.86 -2.44 -3.13
CA VAL A 212 -14.83 -1.81 -1.81
C VAL A 212 -13.44 -1.26 -1.56
N ILE A 213 -13.35 -0.04 -1.04
CA ILE A 213 -12.13 0.56 -0.53
C ILE A 213 -12.37 0.96 0.93
N LEU A 214 -11.54 0.46 1.84
CA LEU A 214 -11.55 0.83 3.25
C LEU A 214 -10.33 1.69 3.55
N ILE A 215 -10.57 2.92 3.99
CA ILE A 215 -9.52 3.87 4.38
C ILE A 215 -9.36 3.78 5.90
N ASP A 216 -8.46 2.89 6.32
CA ASP A 216 -8.13 2.59 7.71
C ASP A 216 -6.93 3.40 8.24
N GLY A 217 -5.97 3.71 7.39
CA GLY A 217 -4.76 4.45 7.71
C GLY A 217 -4.38 5.39 6.57
N PRO A 218 -3.30 6.17 6.76
CA PRO A 218 -2.46 6.25 7.97
C PRO A 218 -3.15 7.01 9.12
N SER A 219 -2.70 6.77 10.37
CA SER A 219 -3.42 7.25 11.59
C SER A 219 -3.47 8.78 11.75
N GLY A 220 -2.41 9.48 11.37
CA GLY A 220 -2.36 10.94 11.39
C GLY A 220 -2.30 11.61 12.77
N TYR A 221 -2.02 10.88 13.86
CA TYR A 221 -2.02 11.48 15.21
C TYR A 221 -0.73 12.22 15.58
N ALA A 222 0.42 11.82 15.03
CA ALA A 222 1.68 12.50 15.34
C ALA A 222 1.85 13.76 14.48
N GLY A 223 2.50 14.80 15.03
CA GLY A 223 2.55 16.12 14.42
C GLY A 223 3.02 16.15 12.96
N ASP A 224 3.96 15.28 12.58
CA ASP A 224 4.51 15.23 11.21
C ASP A 224 4.15 13.94 10.46
N SER A 225 3.17 13.18 10.98
CA SER A 225 2.72 11.91 10.39
C SER A 225 1.90 12.11 9.12
N PRO A 226 1.90 11.11 8.22
CA PRO A 226 0.93 11.08 7.16
C PRO A 226 -0.48 10.88 7.72
N GLY A 227 -1.48 11.43 7.04
CA GLY A 227 -2.90 11.23 7.36
C GLY A 227 -3.70 10.80 6.15
N ARG A 228 -5.00 10.57 6.31
CA ARG A 228 -5.88 9.96 5.30
C ARG A 228 -6.20 10.82 4.07
N MET A 229 -5.56 11.98 3.92
CA MET A 229 -5.75 12.89 2.78
C MET A 229 -5.46 12.22 1.43
N ALA A 230 -4.29 11.60 1.29
CA ALA A 230 -3.88 10.94 0.06
C ALA A 230 -4.71 9.67 -0.22
N PRO A 231 -4.99 8.79 0.77
CA PRO A 231 -5.95 7.70 0.59
C PRO A 231 -7.34 8.14 0.13
N ILE A 232 -7.93 9.18 0.74
CA ILE A 232 -9.26 9.69 0.36
C ILE A 232 -9.25 10.17 -1.09
N PHE A 233 -8.27 11.02 -1.47
CA PHE A 233 -8.14 11.50 -2.84
C PHE A 233 -7.93 10.36 -3.84
N THR A 234 -7.00 9.45 -3.54
CA THR A 234 -6.65 8.32 -4.40
C THR A 234 -7.85 7.38 -4.59
N SER A 235 -8.61 7.11 -3.53
CA SER A 235 -9.82 6.28 -3.60
C SER A 235 -10.90 6.92 -4.48
N ALA A 236 -11.08 8.24 -4.38
CA ALA A 236 -12.00 8.98 -5.23
C ALA A 236 -11.63 8.85 -6.72
N VAL A 237 -10.33 8.96 -7.03
CA VAL A 237 -9.82 8.82 -8.39
C VAL A 237 -9.90 7.38 -8.88
N LEU A 238 -9.54 6.37 -8.06
CA LEU A 238 -9.67 4.95 -8.43
C LEU A 238 -11.14 4.60 -8.76
N ALA A 239 -12.10 5.10 -7.98
CA ALA A 239 -13.51 4.88 -8.23
C ALA A 239 -14.01 5.57 -9.51
N LYS A 240 -13.54 6.81 -9.78
CA LYS A 240 -14.01 7.63 -10.91
C LYS A 240 -13.30 7.35 -12.23
N SER A 241 -11.99 7.07 -12.23
CA SER A 241 -11.15 6.78 -13.40
C SER A 241 -11.45 5.42 -14.06
N LYS A 242 -12.39 4.68 -13.50
CA LYS A 242 -12.82 3.37 -13.99
C LYS A 242 -13.35 3.44 -15.42
N ASP A 243 -12.57 2.94 -16.39
CA ASP A 243 -13.07 2.69 -17.75
C ASP A 243 -13.88 1.40 -17.80
N SER A 244 -15.09 1.47 -17.25
CA SER A 244 -16.04 0.38 -17.38
C SER A 244 -17.07 0.78 -18.43
N GLY A 245 -16.92 0.25 -19.65
CA GLY A 245 -17.98 0.25 -20.67
C GLY A 245 -19.33 -0.32 -20.17
N LYS A 246 -19.41 -0.80 -18.93
CA LYS A 246 -20.62 -1.12 -18.16
C LYS A 246 -21.09 0.08 -17.34
N LYS A 247 -22.25 0.63 -17.71
CA LYS A 247 -22.86 1.87 -17.18
C LYS A 247 -23.15 1.94 -15.67
N THR A 248 -22.84 0.93 -14.84
CA THR A 248 -23.48 0.78 -13.52
C THR A 248 -22.59 0.26 -12.39
N LYS A 249 -21.27 0.09 -12.58
CA LYS A 249 -20.43 -0.44 -11.49
C LYS A 249 -20.01 0.71 -10.57
N THR A 250 -20.40 0.61 -9.30
CA THR A 250 -20.03 1.54 -8.22
C THR A 250 -18.89 0.96 -7.39
N THR A 251 -18.22 1.83 -6.64
CA THR A 251 -17.24 1.46 -5.62
C THR A 251 -17.72 2.01 -4.28
N ASP A 252 -17.81 1.15 -3.28
CA ASP A 252 -18.11 1.56 -1.91
C ASP A 252 -16.81 2.01 -1.24
N VAL A 253 -16.80 3.19 -0.64
CA VAL A 253 -15.64 3.75 0.06
C VAL A 253 -16.02 3.98 1.51
N PHE A 254 -15.29 3.37 2.43
CA PHE A 254 -15.44 3.56 3.87
C PHE A 254 -14.28 4.38 4.40
N VAL A 255 -14.58 5.43 5.17
CA VAL A 255 -13.58 6.29 5.82
C VAL A 255 -13.72 6.15 7.32
N ARG A 256 -12.69 5.67 8.03
CA ARG A 256 -12.68 5.67 9.51
C ARG A 256 -12.30 7.02 10.06
N GLU A 257 -12.72 7.26 11.30
CA GLU A 257 -12.53 8.50 12.04
C GLU A 257 -13.17 9.68 11.31
N PHE A 258 -14.31 9.43 10.66
CA PHE A 258 -15.04 10.41 9.87
C PHE A 258 -15.49 11.62 10.69
N GLY A 259 -15.58 11.48 12.02
CA GLY A 259 -15.82 12.59 12.94
C GLY A 259 -14.67 13.59 13.05
N ARG A 260 -13.43 13.21 12.67
CA ARG A 260 -12.29 14.13 12.67
C ARG A 260 -12.42 15.13 11.54
N LYS A 261 -12.06 16.37 11.83
CA LYS A 261 -12.20 17.50 10.88
C LYS A 261 -11.49 17.24 9.55
N LEU A 262 -10.30 16.61 9.58
CA LEU A 262 -9.52 16.32 8.40
C LEU A 262 -10.24 15.33 7.48
N GLU A 263 -10.63 14.18 8.00
CA GLU A 263 -11.37 13.13 7.29
C GLU A 263 -12.68 13.68 6.72
N ARG A 264 -13.45 14.42 7.54
CA ARG A 264 -14.70 15.00 7.10
C ARG A 264 -14.52 15.94 5.91
N VAL A 265 -13.62 16.92 6.05
CA VAL A 265 -13.38 17.93 5.01
C VAL A 265 -12.84 17.32 3.72
N TYR A 266 -11.91 16.35 3.82
CA TYR A 266 -11.37 15.69 2.62
C TYR A 266 -12.40 14.78 1.96
N SER A 267 -13.25 14.11 2.74
CA SER A 267 -14.32 13.27 2.19
C SER A 267 -15.39 14.11 1.52
N ASP A 268 -15.83 15.20 2.15
CA ASP A 268 -16.82 16.11 1.56
C ASP A 268 -16.29 16.75 0.26
N GLU A 269 -14.97 16.99 0.15
CA GLU A 269 -14.34 17.58 -1.03
C GLU A 269 -14.09 16.58 -2.18
N PHE A 270 -13.74 15.32 -1.88
CA PHE A 270 -13.33 14.33 -2.90
C PHE A 270 -14.30 13.16 -3.10
N LEU A 271 -14.97 12.71 -2.03
CA LEU A 271 -15.99 11.65 -2.09
C LEU A 271 -17.40 12.22 -2.25
N CYS A 272 -17.59 13.47 -1.84
CA CYS A 272 -18.80 14.28 -2.00
C CYS A 272 -19.97 13.87 -1.10
N GLU A 273 -20.61 14.86 -0.48
CA GLU A 273 -21.77 14.66 0.38
C GLU A 273 -22.93 13.98 -0.37
N GLU A 274 -23.11 14.28 -1.67
CA GLU A 274 -24.13 13.61 -2.48
C GLU A 274 -23.94 12.09 -2.65
N ASN A 275 -22.76 11.56 -2.37
CA ASN A 275 -22.46 10.13 -2.43
C ASN A 275 -22.42 9.48 -1.03
N LEU A 276 -22.61 10.24 0.05
CA LEU A 276 -22.66 9.71 1.42
C LEU A 276 -23.98 8.97 1.61
N ILE A 277 -23.90 7.67 1.90
CA ILE A 277 -25.07 6.83 2.19
C ILE A 277 -25.46 6.97 3.64
N GLU A 278 -24.47 6.83 4.53
CA GLU A 278 -24.68 6.76 5.97
C GLU A 278 -23.39 7.00 6.76
N VAL A 279 -23.57 7.34 8.04
CA VAL A 279 -22.51 7.44 9.03
C VAL A 279 -22.86 6.53 10.18
N PHE A 280 -21.98 5.60 10.52
CA PHE A 280 -22.14 4.71 11.67
C PHE A 280 -20.93 4.84 12.59
N GLY A 281 -21.15 5.27 13.83
CA GLY A 281 -20.05 5.55 14.74
C GLY A 281 -19.07 6.54 14.12
N GLU A 282 -17.84 6.11 13.91
CA GLU A 282 -16.77 6.87 13.30
C GLU A 282 -16.50 6.50 11.83
N ILE A 283 -17.40 5.74 11.18
CA ILE A 283 -17.29 5.35 9.77
C ILE A 283 -18.23 6.20 8.90
N GLY A 284 -17.68 6.84 7.86
CA GLY A 284 -18.46 7.38 6.74
C GLY A 284 -18.50 6.39 5.58
N HIS A 285 -19.69 6.06 5.07
CA HIS A 285 -19.88 5.15 3.94
C HIS A 285 -20.36 5.90 2.70
N PHE A 286 -19.55 5.86 1.65
CA PHE A 286 -19.82 6.52 0.37
C PHE A 286 -19.96 5.49 -0.75
N VAL A 287 -20.77 5.81 -1.77
CA VAL A 287 -20.90 4.99 -2.98
C VAL A 287 -20.63 5.84 -4.21
N LEU A 288 -19.49 5.59 -4.86
CA LEU A 288 -19.03 6.37 -6.01
C LEU A 288 -19.31 5.63 -7.31
N ALA A 289 -19.88 6.32 -8.29
CA ALA A 289 -20.03 5.83 -9.65
C ALA A 289 -18.84 6.26 -10.53
N GLY A 290 -18.40 5.37 -11.42
CA GLY A 290 -17.40 5.70 -12.44
C GLY A 290 -17.88 6.84 -13.36
N GLU A 291 -16.99 7.75 -13.72
CA GLU A 291 -17.31 8.85 -14.63
C GLU A 291 -17.20 8.39 -16.08
N LYS A 292 -18.23 8.67 -16.89
CA LYS A 292 -18.10 8.54 -18.35
C LYS A 292 -17.27 9.70 -18.87
N GLY A 293 -16.37 9.43 -19.82
CA GLY A 293 -15.49 10.40 -20.47
C GLY A 293 -16.18 11.50 -21.31
N GLY A 294 -17.24 12.12 -20.79
CA GLY A 294 -17.94 13.24 -21.39
C GLY A 294 -18.13 14.37 -20.39
N LYS A 295 -17.47 15.51 -20.68
CA LYS A 295 -17.64 16.88 -20.11
C LYS A 295 -18.57 16.98 -18.88
N GLN A 296 -18.16 16.43 -17.74
CA GLN A 296 -18.56 16.94 -16.44
C GLN A 296 -17.36 17.71 -15.87
N GLY A 297 -17.64 18.77 -15.11
CA GLY A 297 -16.65 19.80 -14.78
C GLY A 297 -15.39 19.26 -14.09
N ASN A 298 -14.35 20.09 -14.01
CA ASN A 298 -13.05 19.69 -13.43
C ASN A 298 -13.09 19.33 -11.92
N GLY A 299 -14.26 19.28 -11.28
CA GLY A 299 -14.44 19.07 -9.85
C GLY A 299 -14.93 17.65 -9.53
N PHE A 300 -14.65 17.19 -8.32
CA PHE A 300 -15.08 15.87 -7.84
C PHE A 300 -16.60 15.79 -7.59
N CYS A 301 -17.17 16.89 -7.08
CA CYS A 301 -18.57 16.99 -6.63
C CYS A 301 -19.37 17.91 -7.54
N ARG A 302 -20.66 17.60 -7.74
CA ARG A 302 -21.58 18.38 -8.57
C ARG A 302 -21.92 19.72 -7.96
N ASN A 303 -22.05 19.76 -6.64
CA ASN A 303 -22.33 20.96 -5.84
C ASN A 303 -21.17 21.21 -4.89
N SER A 304 -20.07 21.80 -5.38
CA SER A 304 -18.99 22.21 -4.48
C SER A 304 -19.43 23.43 -3.68
N THR A 305 -19.88 23.20 -2.45
CA THR A 305 -20.02 24.27 -1.45
C THR A 305 -18.62 24.77 -1.15
N LYS A 306 -18.31 26.03 -1.49
CA LYS A 306 -17.00 26.62 -1.17
C LYS A 306 -16.80 26.52 0.34
N LEU A 307 -15.78 25.78 0.77
CA LEU A 307 -15.31 25.79 2.16
C LEU A 307 -15.15 27.26 2.60
N SER A 308 -16.10 27.77 3.39
CA SER A 308 -16.13 29.17 3.82
C SER A 308 -15.22 29.43 5.01
N GLU A 309 -14.73 28.37 5.66
CA GLU A 309 -13.88 28.48 6.84
C GLU A 309 -12.43 28.08 6.57
N PRO A 310 -11.46 28.80 7.15
CA PRO A 310 -10.06 28.38 7.13
C PRO A 310 -9.92 26.99 7.79
N PHE A 311 -9.52 25.99 6.99
CA PHE A 311 -9.07 24.72 7.53
C PHE A 311 -7.67 24.90 8.15
N THR A 312 -7.62 25.00 9.47
CA THR A 312 -6.40 24.77 10.27
C THR A 312 -6.55 23.41 10.94
N PRO A 313 -5.70 22.42 10.63
CA PRO A 313 -5.67 21.19 11.40
C PRO A 313 -5.28 21.54 12.83
N VAL A 314 -6.06 21.07 13.81
CA VAL A 314 -5.67 21.15 15.21
C VAL A 314 -4.46 20.23 15.35
N SER A 315 -3.28 20.81 15.53
CA SER A 315 -2.16 20.06 16.08
C SER A 315 -2.58 19.70 17.49
N GLY A 316 -2.73 18.40 17.79
CA GLY A 316 -2.96 17.95 19.16
C GLY A 316 -1.92 18.61 20.04
N GLY A 317 -2.40 19.47 20.93
CA GLY A 317 -1.59 20.02 22.01
C GLY A 317 -1.36 18.89 23.00
N ASP A 318 -0.16 18.88 23.56
CA ASP A 318 0.17 18.12 24.76
C ASP A 318 -0.96 18.32 25.79
N GLU A 319 -1.67 17.25 26.13
CA GLU A 319 -2.46 17.19 27.37
C GLU A 319 -1.62 16.47 28.41
N ASP A 320 -1.43 17.16 29.53
CA ASP A 320 -0.63 16.82 30.71
C ASP A 320 -0.85 15.41 31.29
#